data_AF-A0A660N023-F1
#
_entry.id   AF-A0A660N023-F1
#
_cell.length_a   1.000
_cell.length_b   1.000
_cell.length_c   1.000
_cell.angle_alpha   90.00
_cell.angle_beta   90.00
_cell.angle_gamma   90.00
#
_symmetry.space_group_name_H-M   'P 1'
#
loop_
_entity.id
_entity.type
_entity.pdbx_description
1 polymer ?
#
loop_
_entity_poly.entity_id
_entity_poly.type
_entity_poly.pdbx_seq_one_letter_code
_entity_poly.pdbx_strand_id
1 'polypeptide(L)' 'MNILISNDDGYLSQGIALLARIAGEFANVRVVAPERDRSGVSNSLTLDRPLKIR' A
#
# COMPACT_ATOMS: atom_id res chain seq x y z
N MET A 1 -12.55 -7.61 -12.54
CA MET A 1 -12.21 -6.24 -12.09
C MET A 1 -10.85 -6.28 -11.42
N ASN A 2 -10.03 -5.23 -11.55
CA ASN A 2 -8.73 -5.12 -10.89
C ASN A 2 -8.77 -4.02 -9.84
N ILE A 3 -8.29 -4.27 -8.63
CA ILE A 3 -8.22 -3.31 -7.52
C ILE A 3 -6.77 -3.19 -7.04
N LEU A 4 -6.29 -1.95 -6.91
CA LEU A 4 -5.02 -1.62 -6.26
C LEU A 4 -5.32 -1.08 -4.86
N ILE A 5 -4.69 -1.65 -3.85
CA ILE A 5 -4.80 -1.21 -2.45
C ILE A 5 -3.43 -0.70 -1.98
N SER A 6 -3.44 0.44 -1.31
CA SER A 6 -2.27 1.09 -0.70
C SER A 6 -2.67 1.74 0.63
N ASN A 7 -1.69 1.99 1.49
CA ASN A 7 -1.83 2.77 2.73
C ASN A 7 -0.50 3.48 3.05
N ASP A 8 -0.51 4.32 4.08
CA ASP A 8 0.67 4.99 4.63
C ASP A 8 1.22 4.33 5.91
N ASP A 9 0.42 3.55 6.66
CA ASP A 9 0.93 2.82 7.85
C ASP A 9 1.95 1.71 7.51
N GLY A 10 2.03 1.34 6.23
CA GLY A 10 2.93 0.32 5.69
C GLY A 10 2.29 -1.06 5.46
N TYR A 11 2.99 -1.90 4.70
CA TYR A 11 2.46 -3.18 4.18
C TYR A 11 2.15 -4.24 5.25
N LEU A 12 2.72 -4.09 6.45
CA LEU A 12 2.47 -4.97 7.60
C LEU A 12 1.30 -4.51 8.47
N SER A 13 0.61 -3.43 8.11
CA SER A 13 -0.54 -2.97 8.88
C SER A 13 -1.69 -3.99 8.83
N GLN A 14 -2.40 -4.15 9.95
CA GLN A 14 -3.52 -5.09 10.02
C GLN A 14 -4.69 -4.66 9.12
N GLY A 15 -4.90 -3.35 8.98
CA GLY A 15 -6.00 -2.78 8.20
C GLY A 15 -5.90 -3.11 6.72
N ILE A 16 -4.72 -2.95 6.12
CA ILE A 16 -4.53 -3.23 4.69
C ILE A 16 -4.66 -4.72 4.38
N ALA A 17 -4.20 -5.60 5.29
CA ALA A 17 -4.34 -7.04 5.18
C ALA A 17 -5.82 -7.47 5.22
N LEU A 18 -6.61 -6.90 6.13
CA LEU A 18 -8.05 -7.18 6.23
C LEU A 18 -8.79 -6.70 4.99
N LEU A 19 -8.51 -5.49 4.52
CA LEU A 19 -9.13 -4.94 3.32
C LEU A 19 -8.81 -5.76 2.07
N ALA A 20 -7.54 -6.14 1.89
CA ALA A 20 -7.10 -6.97 0.78
C ALA A 20 -7.78 -8.35 0.77
N ARG A 21 -7.96 -8.95 1.95
CA ARG A 21 -8.68 -10.22 2.10
C ARG A 21 -10.13 -10.10 1.63
N ILE A 22 -10.86 -9.09 2.12
CA ILE A 22 -12.28 -8.91 1.79
C ILE A 22 -12.45 -8.51 0.33
N ALA A 23 -11.64 -7.57 -0.18
CA ALA A 23 -11.71 -7.13 -1.58
C ALA A 23 -11.35 -8.26 -2.56
N GLY A 24 -10.50 -9.20 -2.14
CA GLY A 24 -10.12 -10.37 -2.93
C GLY A 24 -11.28 -11.33 -3.22
N GLU A 25 -12.38 -11.26 -2.47
CA GLU A 25 -13.59 -12.03 -2.74
C GLU A 25 -14.36 -11.51 -3.98
N PHE A 26 -14.09 -10.28 -4.42
CA PHE A 26 -14.86 -9.59 -5.47
C PHE A 26 -14.02 -9.22 -6.71
N ALA A 27 -12.69 -9.16 -6.59
CA ALA A 27 -11.81 -8.67 -7.65
C ALA A 27 -10.40 -9.25 -7.57
N ASN A 28 -9.64 -9.07 -8.65
CA ASN A 28 -8.20 -9.32 -8.66
C ASN A 28 -7.48 -8.18 -7.93
N VAL A 29 -6.96 -8.46 -6.74
CA VAL A 29 -6.36 -7.47 -5.84
C VAL A 29 -4.84 -7.48 -5.94
N ARG A 30 -4.25 -6.29 -6.04
CA ARG A 30 -2.82 -6.07 -5.85
C ARG A 30 -2.61 -5.08 -4.70
N VAL A 31 -1.72 -5.41 -3.77
CA VAL A 31 -1.33 -4.54 -2.66
C VAL A 31 0.04 -3.94 -2.97
N VAL A 32 0.17 -2.63 -2.83
CA VAL A 32 1.45 -1.90 -2.90
C VAL A 32 1.45 -0.88 -1.78
N ALA A 33 2.37 -1.01 -0.82
CA ALA A 33 2.44 -0.14 0.34
C ALA A 33 3.91 0.08 0.77
N PRO A 34 4.20 1.14 1.55
CA PRO A 34 5.53 1.39 2.10
C PRO A 34 6.01 0.27 3.04
N GLU A 35 7.33 0.12 3.16
CA GLU A 35 7.94 -0.84 4.12
C GLU A 35 7.68 -0.46 5.59
N ARG A 36 7.50 0.83 5.87
CA ARG A 36 7.34 1.40 7.21
C ARG A 36 6.27 2.49 7.19
N ASP A 37 5.78 2.82 8.37
CA ASP A 37 4.86 3.94 8.59
C ASP A 37 5.40 5.24 7.98
N ARG A 38 4.55 5.86 7.16
CA ARG A 38 4.76 7.13 6.45
C ARG A 38 3.67 8.14 6.81
N SER A 39 2.92 7.93 7.87
CA SER A 39 1.93 8.89 8.37
C SER A 39 2.57 10.27 8.55
N GLY A 40 1.91 11.30 8.04
CA GLY A 40 2.35 12.70 8.18
C GLY A 40 3.42 13.19 7.20
N VAL A 41 3.84 12.39 6.20
CA VAL A 41 4.79 12.84 5.15
C VAL A 41 4.12 13.61 4.00
N SER A 42 2.83 13.93 4.11
CA SER A 42 1.99 14.45 3.02
C SER A 42 2.02 13.53 1.78
N ASN A 43 1.44 13.98 0.66
CA ASN A 43 1.55 13.31 -0.64
C ASN A 43 2.85 13.71 -1.36
N SER A 44 3.98 13.59 -0.67
CA SER A 44 5.30 13.98 -1.20
C SER A 44 5.81 12.98 -2.25
N LEU A 45 6.44 13.51 -3.31
CA LEU A 45 7.10 12.70 -4.33
C LEU A 45 8.61 12.65 -4.05
N THR A 46 9.19 11.46 -4.11
CA THR A 46 10.65 11.29 -4.03
C THR A 46 11.25 11.63 -5.41
N LEU A 47 12.06 12.70 -5.48
CA LEU A 47 12.66 13.20 -6.73
C LEU A 47 14.20 13.12 -6.74
N ASP A 48 14.80 12.92 -5.57
CA ASP A 48 16.24 13.04 -5.30
C ASP A 48 16.96 11.69 -5.23
N ARG A 49 16.21 10.58 -5.21
CA ARG A 49 16.76 9.22 -5.10
C ARG A 49 15.84 8.17 -5.75
N PRO A 50 16.41 7.04 -6.23
CA PRO A 50 15.60 5.96 -6.78
C PRO A 50 14.80 5.22 -5.69
N LEU A 51 13.62 4.73 -6.05
CA LEU A 51 12.82 3.82 -5.22
C LEU A 51 13.22 2.36 -5.48
N LYS A 52 13.23 1.54 -4.41
CA LYS A 52 13.43 0.10 -4.48
C LYS A 52 12.14 -0.59 -4.04
N ILE A 53 11.71 -1.58 -4.81
CA ILE A 53 10.53 -2.40 -4.53
C ILE A 53 11.01 -3.81 -4.19
N ARG A 54 10.32 -4.47 -3.25
CA ARG A 54 10.56 -5.86 -2.85
C ARG A 54 9.24 -6.62 -2.87
#